data_AF-F2I9T2-F1
#
_entry.id   AF-F2I9T2-F1
#
_cell.length_a   1.000
_cell.length_b   1.000
_cell.length_c   1.000
_cell.angle_alpha   90.00
_cell.angle_beta   90.00
_cell.angle_gamma   90.00
#
_symmetry.space_group_name_H-M   'P 1'
#
loop_
_entity.id
_entity.type
_entity.pdbx_description
1 polymer ?
#
loop_
_entity_poly.entity_id
_entity_poly.type
_entity_poly.pdbx_seq_one_letter_code
_entity_poly.pdbx_strand_id
1 'polypeptide(L)'
;MKKTSNWFFWDWKSIFRTIVLFSGLFLLFAFLFLYPDWKRNKEAENYDGLTKGIILSIKPIEEISMSEYGNKTVAYFYTVRYQYHVNSKTYKGIDKIPNSLKNKRIITLLLDKNNSEIDIKYDPKKPTNSQLDF
;
A
#
# COMPACT_ATOMS: atom_id res chain seq x y z
N MET A 1 17.25 30.27 52.08
CA MET A 1 17.61 29.48 50.87
C MET A 1 16.42 28.61 50.47
N LYS A 2 15.72 28.95 49.39
CA LYS A 2 14.64 28.11 48.85
C LYS A 2 15.29 26.95 48.08
N LYS A 3 15.12 25.71 48.57
CA LYS A 3 15.44 24.51 47.80
C LYS A 3 14.45 24.43 46.63
N THR A 4 14.86 24.84 45.44
CA THR A 4 14.14 24.53 44.20
C THR A 4 14.35 23.06 43.91
N SER A 5 13.43 22.23 44.44
CA SER A 5 13.28 20.84 44.03
C SER A 5 12.80 20.83 42.58
N ASN A 6 13.75 20.89 41.63
CA ASN A 6 13.50 20.69 40.20
C ASN A 6 13.33 19.20 39.86
N TRP A 7 12.87 18.41 40.82
CA TRP A 7 12.64 16.98 40.70
C TRP A 7 11.22 16.71 41.19
N PHE A 8 10.40 16.09 40.32
CA PHE A 8 8.99 15.75 40.51
C PHE A 8 8.04 16.97 40.55
N PHE A 9 7.12 17.18 39.62
CA PHE A 9 6.14 16.24 39.07
C PHE A 9 5.82 16.65 37.64
N TRP A 10 5.80 15.69 36.71
CA TRP A 10 4.90 15.83 35.57
C TRP A 10 3.47 15.85 36.14
N ASP A 11 2.76 16.97 35.98
CA ASP A 11 1.34 17.06 36.34
C ASP A 11 0.58 15.94 35.60
N TRP A 12 -0.23 15.16 36.33
CA TRP A 12 -1.01 14.07 35.75
C TRP A 12 -1.89 14.54 34.59
N LYS A 13 -2.36 15.79 34.64
CA LYS A 13 -3.08 16.43 33.54
C LYS A 13 -2.19 16.63 32.31
N SER A 14 -0.93 16.98 32.50
CA SER A 14 0.05 17.11 31.42
C SER A 14 0.40 15.73 30.84
N ILE A 15 0.60 14.71 31.67
CA ILE A 15 0.81 13.32 31.22
C ILE A 15 -0.35 12.87 30.32
N PHE A 16 -1.58 13.05 30.78
CA PHE A 16 -2.77 12.65 30.03
C PHE A 16 -2.88 13.38 28.68
N ARG A 17 -2.67 14.70 28.65
CA ARG A 17 -2.67 15.49 27.41
C ARG A 17 -1.60 15.01 26.42
N THR A 18 -0.40 14.71 26.92
CA THR A 18 0.69 14.18 26.10
C THR A 18 0.33 12.83 25.50
N ILE A 19 -0.23 11.90 26.30
CA ILE A 19 -0.67 10.59 25.81
C ILE A 19 -1.74 10.73 24.72
N VAL A 20 -2.75 11.58 24.93
CA VAL A 20 -3.81 11.83 23.94
C VAL A 20 -3.22 12.38 22.64
N LEU A 21 -2.30 13.34 22.74
CA LEU A 21 -1.66 13.95 21.57
C LEU A 21 -0.81 12.92 20.80
N PHE A 22 0.02 12.14 21.50
CA PHE A 22 0.82 11.09 20.86
C PHE A 22 -0.04 9.97 20.29
N SER A 23 -1.14 9.59 20.96
CA SER A 23 -2.10 8.62 20.45
C SER A 23 -2.78 9.13 19.18
N GLY A 24 -3.19 10.40 19.15
CA GLY A 24 -3.75 11.03 17.96
C GLY A 24 -2.77 11.08 16.78
N LEU A 25 -1.52 11.47 17.03
CA LEU A 25 -0.45 11.43 16.03
C LEU A 25 -0.20 10.01 15.53
N PHE A 26 -0.15 9.03 16.44
CA PHE A 26 0.04 7.63 16.09
C PHE A 26 -1.09 7.12 15.20
N LEU A 27 -2.35 7.43 15.52
CA LEU A 27 -3.51 7.09 14.69
C LEU A 27 -3.43 7.76 13.32
N LEU A 28 -3.02 9.02 13.26
CA LEU A 28 -2.84 9.74 12.00
C LEU A 28 -1.76 9.07 11.12
N PHE A 29 -0.61 8.74 11.69
CA PHE A 29 0.44 8.03 10.96
C PHE A 29 -0.03 6.65 10.52
N ALA A 30 -0.66 5.87 11.41
CA ALA A 30 -1.22 4.56 11.06
C ALA A 30 -2.21 4.67 9.91
N PHE A 31 -3.09 5.67 9.91
CA PHE A 31 -4.02 5.93 8.81
C PHE A 31 -3.26 6.23 7.52
N LEU A 32 -2.29 7.14 7.51
CA LEU A 32 -1.53 7.48 6.29
C LEU A 32 -0.79 6.29 5.69
N PHE A 33 -0.21 5.42 6.51
CA PHE A 33 0.54 4.26 6.03
C PHE A 33 -0.35 3.07 5.63
N LEU A 34 -1.46 2.84 6.32
CA LEU A 34 -2.33 1.68 6.07
C LEU A 34 -3.46 1.97 5.08
N TYR A 35 -3.83 3.25 4.89
CA TYR A 35 -4.93 3.64 4.02
C TYR A 35 -4.81 3.14 2.58
N PRO A 36 -3.65 3.19 1.89
CA PRO A 36 -3.52 2.67 0.53
C PRO A 36 -3.85 1.18 0.42
N ASP A 37 -3.37 0.37 1.37
CA ASP A 37 -3.64 -1.06 1.43
C ASP A 37 -5.11 -1.35 1.78
N TRP A 38 -5.70 -0.59 2.71
CA TRP A 38 -7.12 -0.72 3.06
C TRP A 38 -8.04 -0.37 1.90
N LYS A 39 -7.75 0.73 1.18
CA LYS A 39 -8.52 1.14 0.02
C LYS A 39 -8.51 0.05 -1.06
N ARG A 40 -7.33 -0.51 -1.38
CA ARG A 40 -7.18 -1.58 -2.36
C ARG A 40 -7.96 -2.85 -1.96
N ASN A 41 -7.88 -3.27 -0.69
CA ASN A 41 -8.64 -4.44 -0.23
C ASN A 41 -10.15 -4.21 -0.28
N LYS A 42 -10.62 -3.00 0.06
CA LYS A 42 -12.05 -2.68 -0.02
C LYS A 42 -12.56 -2.65 -1.46
N GLU A 43 -11.75 -2.19 -2.40
CA GLU A 43 -12.06 -2.26 -3.83
C GLU A 43 -12.16 -3.73 -4.28
N ALA A 44 -11.25 -4.59 -3.80
CA ALA A 44 -11.23 -6.04 -4.05
C ALA A 44 -12.54 -6.75 -3.73
N GLU A 45 -13.17 -6.38 -2.61
CA GLU A 45 -14.37 -7.02 -2.09
C GLU A 45 -15.58 -6.82 -3.02
N ASN A 46 -15.53 -5.84 -3.94
CA ASN A 46 -16.60 -5.61 -4.92
C ASN A 46 -16.41 -6.42 -6.21
N TYR A 47 -15.34 -7.22 -6.31
CA TYR A 47 -15.01 -8.00 -7.50
C TYR A 47 -15.26 -9.48 -7.25
N ASP A 48 -16.37 -9.99 -7.79
CA ASP A 48 -16.79 -11.39 -7.61
C ASP A 48 -16.17 -12.34 -8.65
N GLY A 49 -15.74 -11.82 -9.79
CA GLY A 49 -15.16 -12.61 -10.88
C GLY A 49 -13.69 -12.93 -10.62
N LEU A 50 -13.27 -14.17 -10.92
CA LEU A 50 -11.87 -14.58 -10.91
C LEU A 50 -11.50 -15.14 -12.30
N THR A 51 -10.33 -14.76 -12.82
CA THR A 51 -9.79 -15.32 -14.06
C THR A 51 -8.26 -15.24 -14.05
N LYS A 52 -7.63 -15.94 -14.98
CA LYS A 52 -6.18 -15.82 -15.20
C LYS A 52 -5.88 -14.72 -16.20
N GLY A 53 -4.78 -14.03 -15.97
CA GLY A 53 -4.21 -13.11 -16.95
C GLY A 53 -2.71 -13.15 -17.00
N ILE A 54 -2.18 -12.34 -17.90
CA ILE A 54 -0.77 -12.25 -18.22
C ILE A 54 -0.32 -10.83 -17.93
N ILE A 55 0.81 -10.71 -17.26
CA ILE A 55 1.44 -9.43 -16.98
C ILE A 55 2.12 -8.93 -18.26
N LEU A 56 1.80 -7.69 -18.64
CA LEU A 56 2.36 -7.02 -19.81
C LEU A 56 3.58 -6.17 -19.44
N SER A 57 3.52 -5.48 -18.31
CA SER A 57 4.65 -4.67 -17.83
C SER A 57 4.49 -4.32 -16.36
N ILE A 58 5.61 -4.25 -15.66
CA ILE A 58 5.69 -3.75 -14.29
C ILE A 58 6.59 -2.51 -14.32
N LYS A 59 6.12 -1.39 -13.78
CA LYS A 59 6.89 -0.14 -13.69
C LYS A 59 6.84 0.40 -12.27
N PRO A 60 8.00 0.62 -11.61
CA PRO A 60 8.02 1.31 -10.34
C PRO A 60 7.65 2.79 -10.55
N ILE A 61 6.91 3.35 -9.61
CA ILE A 61 6.73 4.79 -9.44
C ILE A 61 7.69 5.19 -8.34
N GLU A 62 8.73 5.91 -8.75
CA GLU A 62 9.88 6.24 -7.93
C GLU A 62 9.91 7.74 -7.64
N GLU A 63 10.34 8.11 -6.44
CA GLU A 63 10.77 9.49 -6.16
C GLU A 63 12.16 9.47 -5.55
N ILE A 64 12.88 10.57 -5.76
CA ILE A 64 14.21 10.78 -5.19
C ILE A 64 14.02 11.30 -3.77
N SER A 65 14.55 10.57 -2.81
CA SER A 65 14.63 10.98 -1.42
C SER A 65 16.09 11.30 -1.08
N MET A 66 16.33 12.45 -0.45
CA MET A 66 17.65 12.79 0.07
C MET A 66 17.80 12.20 1.47
N SER A 67 18.84 11.41 1.69
CA SER A 67 19.22 10.88 3.00
C SER A 67 20.57 11.46 3.45
N GLU A 68 20.95 11.22 4.70
CA GLU A 68 22.25 11.63 5.25
C GLU A 68 23.43 11.06 4.44
N TYR A 69 23.24 9.92 3.78
CA TYR A 69 24.24 9.25 2.94
C TYR A 69 24.13 9.59 1.45
N GLY A 70 23.29 10.58 1.09
CA GLY A 70 23.07 11.03 -0.27
C GLY A 70 21.70 10.66 -0.83
N ASN A 71 21.55 10.85 -2.14
CA ASN A 71 20.29 10.65 -2.84
C ASN A 71 19.99 9.17 -3.01
N LYS A 72 18.79 8.75 -2.61
CA LYS A 72 18.28 7.40 -2.82
C LYS A 72 16.96 7.46 -3.56
N THR A 73 16.84 6.65 -4.60
CA THR A 73 15.58 6.43 -5.30
C THR A 73 14.73 5.43 -4.51
N VAL A 74 13.50 5.80 -4.18
CA VAL A 74 12.56 4.95 -3.44
C VAL A 74 11.33 4.72 -4.31
N ALA A 75 11.00 3.46 -4.57
CA ALA A 75 9.75 3.08 -5.23
C ALA A 75 8.61 3.04 -4.20
N TYR A 76 7.57 3.84 -4.39
CA TYR A 76 6.39 3.89 -3.50
C TYR A 76 5.28 2.97 -3.97
N PHE A 77 5.14 2.81 -5.28
CA PHE A 77 4.13 1.97 -5.91
C PHE A 77 4.72 1.23 -7.10
N TYR A 78 4.15 0.08 -7.43
CA TYR A 78 4.39 -0.61 -8.68
C TYR A 78 3.13 -0.56 -9.53
N THR A 79 3.24 0.00 -10.72
CA THR A 79 2.17 -0.03 -11.71
C THR A 79 2.31 -1.30 -12.54
N VAL A 80 1.33 -2.19 -12.42
CA VAL A 80 1.29 -3.46 -13.14
C VAL A 80 0.23 -3.36 -14.22
N ARG A 81 0.64 -3.47 -15.48
CA ARG A 81 -0.27 -3.60 -16.62
C ARG A 81 -0.43 -5.07 -16.92
N TYR A 82 -1.67 -5.50 -17.10
CA TYR A 82 -1.99 -6.91 -17.35
C TYR A 82 -3.13 -7.02 -18.37
N GLN A 83 -3.25 -8.21 -18.96
CA GLN A 83 -4.35 -8.57 -19.83
C GLN A 83 -4.98 -9.88 -19.37
N TYR A 84 -6.28 -10.02 -19.58
CA TYR A 84 -7.01 -11.23 -19.19
C TYR A 84 -8.22 -11.43 -20.09
N HIS A 85 -8.79 -12.64 -20.02
CA HIS A 85 -9.83 -13.07 -20.93
C HIS A 85 -11.11 -13.44 -20.16
N VAL A 86 -12.24 -12.87 -20.58
CA VAL A 86 -13.58 -13.14 -20.02
C VAL A 86 -14.57 -13.19 -21.18
N ASN A 87 -15.34 -14.27 -21.27
CA ASN A 87 -16.42 -14.44 -22.27
C ASN A 87 -15.99 -14.11 -23.71
N SER A 88 -14.88 -14.71 -24.16
CA SER A 88 -14.32 -14.50 -25.51
C SER A 88 -13.81 -13.08 -25.80
N LYS A 89 -13.71 -12.21 -24.79
CA LYS A 89 -13.17 -10.85 -24.90
C LYS A 89 -11.92 -10.68 -24.06
N THR A 90 -10.95 -9.98 -24.62
CA THR A 90 -9.70 -9.63 -23.93
C THR A 90 -9.81 -8.23 -23.37
N TYR A 91 -9.51 -8.10 -22.08
CA TYR A 91 -9.49 -6.84 -21.36
C TYR A 91 -8.06 -6.52 -20.94
N LYS A 92 -7.78 -5.23 -20.74
CA LYS A 92 -6.51 -4.73 -20.22
C LYS A 92 -6.79 -3.91 -18.97
N GLY A 93 -6.02 -4.19 -17.92
CA GLY A 93 -6.14 -3.51 -16.64
C GLY A 93 -4.80 -2.90 -16.22
N ILE A 94 -4.90 -1.96 -15.28
CA ILE A 94 -3.75 -1.35 -14.62
C ILE A 94 -4.04 -1.40 -13.12
N ASP A 95 -3.17 -2.08 -12.38
CA ASP A 95 -3.21 -2.10 -10.91
C ASP A 95 -2.01 -1.32 -10.35
N LYS A 96 -2.22 -0.64 -9.23
CA LYS A 96 -1.20 0.08 -8.48
C LYS A 96 -1.01 -0.64 -7.15
N ILE A 97 0.08 -1.37 -7.03
CA ILE A 97 0.43 -2.10 -5.81
C ILE A 97 1.30 -1.21 -4.91
N PRO A 98 0.85 -0.85 -3.70
CA PRO A 98 1.68 -0.12 -2.74
C PRO A 98 2.92 -0.94 -2.37
N ASN A 99 4.09 -0.30 -2.31
CA ASN A 99 5.33 -0.91 -1.81
C ASN A 99 5.33 -0.97 -0.27
N SER A 100 4.39 -1.73 0.28
CA SER A 100 4.26 -1.96 1.71
C SER A 100 4.87 -3.32 2.11
N LEU A 101 5.14 -3.50 3.41
CA LEU A 101 5.63 -4.77 3.95
C LEU A 101 4.70 -5.95 3.60
N LYS A 102 3.38 -5.70 3.56
CA LYS A 102 2.36 -6.69 3.19
C LYS A 102 2.55 -7.18 1.75
N ASN A 103 2.83 -6.27 0.83
CA ASN A 103 2.91 -6.59 -0.60
C ASN A 103 4.33 -6.96 -1.06
N LYS A 104 5.34 -6.83 -0.20
CA LYS A 104 6.75 -7.02 -0.56
C LYS A 104 7.03 -8.38 -1.20
N ARG A 105 6.50 -9.46 -0.63
CA ARG A 105 6.66 -10.82 -1.18
C ARG A 105 6.09 -10.93 -2.60
N ILE A 106 4.91 -10.36 -2.82
CA ILE A 106 4.24 -10.38 -4.12
C ILE A 106 5.02 -9.56 -5.12
N ILE A 107 5.43 -8.34 -4.77
CA ILE A 107 6.26 -7.48 -5.62
C ILE A 107 7.54 -8.20 -6.03
N THR A 108 8.24 -8.85 -5.10
CA THR A 108 9.43 -9.65 -5.43
C THR A 108 9.09 -10.77 -6.41
N LEU A 109 8.02 -11.52 -6.19
CA LEU A 109 7.58 -12.58 -7.12
C LEU A 109 7.26 -12.03 -8.52
N LEU A 110 6.61 -10.87 -8.60
CA LEU A 110 6.27 -10.20 -9.85
C LEU A 110 7.51 -9.73 -10.62
N LEU A 111 8.52 -9.22 -9.91
CA LEU A 111 9.76 -8.75 -10.51
C LEU A 111 10.68 -9.90 -10.94
N ASP A 112 10.70 -11.00 -10.18
CA ASP A 112 11.53 -12.17 -10.48
C ASP A 112 10.95 -13.02 -11.63
N LYS A 113 9.61 -13.09 -11.74
CA LYS A 113 8.93 -13.86 -12.80
C LYS A 113 8.40 -12.96 -13.90
N ASN A 114 9.27 -12.61 -14.85
CA ASN A 114 8.82 -12.07 -16.14
C ASN A 114 7.90 -13.10 -16.83
N ASN A 115 6.62 -12.75 -17.02
CA ASN A 115 5.58 -13.53 -17.73
C ASN A 115 4.90 -14.68 -16.96
N SER A 116 4.66 -14.54 -15.66
CA SER A 116 3.78 -15.49 -14.95
C SER A 116 2.30 -15.22 -15.20
N GLU A 117 1.52 -16.30 -15.38
CA GLU A 117 0.07 -16.24 -15.23
C GLU A 117 -0.28 -15.83 -13.79
N ILE A 118 -1.25 -14.94 -13.67
CA ILE A 118 -1.66 -14.37 -12.39
C ILE A 118 -3.18 -14.35 -12.29
N ASP A 119 -3.69 -14.54 -11.07
CA ASP A 119 -5.11 -14.45 -10.80
C ASP A 119 -5.54 -12.97 -10.76
N ILE A 120 -6.64 -12.68 -11.43
CA ILE A 120 -7.22 -11.36 -11.57
C ILE A 120 -8.64 -11.42 -11.08
N LYS A 121 -8.94 -10.55 -10.12
CA LYS A 121 -10.32 -10.27 -9.71
C LYS A 121 -10.92 -9.18 -10.58
N TYR A 122 -12.15 -9.36 -11.01
CA TYR A 122 -12.88 -8.40 -11.84
C TYR A 122 -14.37 -8.34 -11.46
N ASP A 123 -15.01 -7.23 -11.79
CA ASP A 123 -16.47 -7.08 -11.68
C ASP A 123 -17.15 -7.76 -12.88
N PRO A 124 -17.96 -8.82 -12.70
CA PRO A 124 -18.65 -9.50 -13.81
C PRO A 124 -19.60 -8.59 -14.61
N LYS A 125 -20.15 -7.54 -13.98
CA LYS A 125 -21.04 -6.56 -14.63
C LYS A 125 -20.25 -5.51 -15.41
N LYS A 126 -19.02 -5.19 -14.97
CA LYS A 126 -18.11 -4.24 -15.62
C LYS A 126 -16.68 -4.78 -15.61
N PRO A 127 -16.33 -5.70 -16.54
CA PRO A 127 -15.05 -6.38 -16.51
C PRO A 127 -13.86 -5.42 -16.49
N THR A 128 -13.96 -4.24 -17.12
CA THR A 128 -12.93 -3.18 -17.06
C THR A 128 -12.45 -2.84 -15.65
N ASN A 129 -13.30 -3.00 -14.63
CA ASN A 129 -12.92 -2.87 -13.24
C ASN A 129 -12.30 -4.19 -12.78
N SER A 130 -10.98 -4.16 -12.61
CA SER A 130 -10.20 -5.34 -12.27
C SER A 130 -8.95 -4.98 -11.49
N GLN A 131 -8.41 -5.96 -10.79
CA GLN A 131 -7.15 -5.86 -10.07
C GLN A 131 -6.51 -7.23 -9.92
N LEU A 132 -5.24 -7.26 -9.53
CA LEU A 132 -4.52 -8.49 -9.28
C LEU A 132 -4.93 -9.09 -7.92
N ASP A 133 -5.20 -10.39 -7.88
CA ASP A 133 -5.56 -11.13 -6.67
C ASP A 133 -4.35 -11.87 -6.11
N PHE A 134 -4.11 -11.73 -4.81
CA PHE A 134 -2.96 -12.30 -4.11
C PHE A 134 -3.28 -12.68 -2.67
#